data_AF-A0A1A2ZM29-F1
#
_entry.id   AF-A0A1A2ZM29-F1
#
_cell.length_a   1.000
_cell.length_b   1.000
_cell.length_c   1.000
_cell.angle_alpha   90.00
_cell.angle_beta   90.00
_cell.angle_gamma   90.00
#
_symmetry.space_group_name_H-M   'P 1'
#
loop_
_entity.id
_entity.type
_entity.pdbx_description
1 polymer ?
#
loop_
_entity_poly.entity_id
_entity_poly.type
_entity_poly.pdbx_seq_one_letter_code
_entity_poly.pdbx_strand_id
1 'polypeptide(L)'
;HENYLMSRQTPFSAVIAGLTPFLVSRQVVTGSGRVGIGPAGDEPGFQLSQRADYIEVEVGLETTLKRGIINTRDEPHADADRYRRLHVIIGDANLAETSTYLKLGTTALVLDLIEEGPQHGIDLTDLALARPVHAVHAISRDPSLRTAVALADGRELTALALQRIYLDRVAKLVDSRDPDSRAADVVQTWAEVLDQLERDPMDCADLLDWPAKLRLLEGFRHRENLSWSAPRLHLVDLQYSDVRLDKGLYNRLVARGSMRRLVTEQQVLNAVDNPPTDTRAYFRGECLRRFGADIAAASWDSVIFDLGGDSLVRIPTLEPLRGSKAHVGALLDSVDSAVELVEQLTT
;
A
#
# COMPACT_ATOMS: atom_id res chain seq x y z
N HIS A 1 4.77 0.09 -5.09
CA HIS A 1 3.68 0.99 -5.54
C HIS A 1 2.36 0.39 -5.11
N GLU A 2 1.40 1.21 -4.73
CA GLU A 2 0.03 0.78 -4.42
C GLU A 2 -0.89 1.17 -5.58
N ASN A 3 -1.98 0.42 -5.77
CA ASN A 3 -2.93 0.64 -6.84
C ASN A 3 -4.35 0.53 -6.32
N TYR A 4 -5.14 1.58 -6.53
CA TYR A 4 -6.52 1.65 -6.10
C TYR A 4 -7.41 1.88 -7.30
N LEU A 5 -8.45 1.06 -7.47
CA LEU A 5 -9.50 1.30 -8.44
C LEU A 5 -10.38 2.43 -7.90
N MET A 6 -10.65 3.44 -8.72
CA MET A 6 -11.48 4.59 -8.37
C MET A 6 -12.51 4.87 -9.44
N SER A 7 -13.59 5.55 -9.08
CA SER A 7 -14.55 6.06 -10.04
C SER A 7 -13.90 7.12 -10.94
N ARG A 8 -14.16 7.04 -12.26
CA ARG A 8 -13.71 8.09 -13.19
C ARG A 8 -14.37 9.44 -12.92
N GLN A 9 -15.53 9.43 -12.25
CA GLN A 9 -16.30 10.63 -11.94
C GLN A 9 -15.67 11.46 -10.81
N THR A 10 -14.83 10.86 -9.98
CA THR A 10 -14.13 11.56 -8.89
C THR A 10 -13.15 12.59 -9.46
N PRO A 11 -13.34 13.89 -9.19
CA PRO A 11 -12.44 14.92 -9.69
C PRO A 11 -11.02 14.71 -9.16
N PHE A 12 -10.03 14.67 -10.05
CA PHE A 12 -8.65 14.41 -9.64
C PHE A 12 -8.08 15.51 -8.71
N SER A 13 -8.61 16.73 -8.78
CA SER A 13 -8.30 17.80 -7.82
C SER A 13 -8.72 17.47 -6.39
N ALA A 14 -9.86 16.79 -6.20
CA ALA A 14 -10.30 16.31 -4.89
C ALA A 14 -9.37 15.20 -4.37
N VAL A 15 -8.88 14.34 -5.26
CA VAL A 15 -7.86 13.32 -4.93
C VAL A 15 -6.56 13.99 -4.46
N ILE A 16 -6.06 14.98 -5.20
CA ILE A 16 -4.85 15.72 -4.79
C ILE A 16 -5.04 16.40 -3.43
N ALA A 17 -6.14 17.14 -3.26
CA ALA A 17 -6.40 17.88 -2.03
C ALA A 17 -6.59 16.97 -0.81
N GLY A 18 -7.40 15.92 -0.95
CA GLY A 18 -7.73 15.01 0.14
C GLY A 18 -6.62 14.01 0.48
N LEU A 19 -5.83 13.58 -0.51
CA LEU A 19 -4.86 12.49 -0.32
C LEU A 19 -3.45 12.99 0.02
N THR A 20 -3.05 14.20 -0.42
CA THR A 20 -1.71 14.72 -0.15
C THR A 20 -1.40 14.78 1.36
N PRO A 21 -2.20 15.42 2.23
CA PRO A 21 -1.87 15.51 3.66
C PRO A 21 -1.86 14.14 4.35
N PHE A 22 -2.75 13.25 3.93
CA PHE A 22 -2.79 11.86 4.39
C PHE A 22 -1.51 11.09 4.03
N LEU A 23 -1.09 11.11 2.76
CA LEU A 23 0.11 10.39 2.31
C LEU A 23 1.38 10.93 2.94
N VAL A 24 1.46 12.25 3.16
CA VAL A 24 2.60 12.88 3.83
C VAL A 24 2.71 12.42 5.29
N SER A 25 1.58 12.30 6.00
CA SER A 25 1.55 11.96 7.43
C SER A 25 1.54 10.47 7.73
N ARG A 26 0.97 9.60 6.86
CA ARG A 26 0.83 8.16 7.12
C ARG A 26 2.14 7.40 7.30
N GLN A 27 3.28 7.99 6.93
CA GLN A 27 4.60 7.37 7.15
C GLN A 27 4.93 7.11 8.63
N VAL A 28 4.25 7.78 9.58
CA VAL A 28 4.33 7.44 11.01
C VAL A 28 3.81 6.03 11.32
N VAL A 29 2.88 5.53 10.50
CA VAL A 29 2.33 4.17 10.56
C VAL A 29 3.03 3.24 9.56
N THR A 30 3.30 3.72 8.34
CA THR A 30 3.67 2.87 7.20
C THR A 30 5.17 2.90 6.84
N GLY A 31 5.98 3.73 7.49
CA GLY A 31 7.41 3.81 7.24
C GLY A 31 8.14 2.49 7.53
N SER A 32 9.14 2.15 6.71
CA SER A 32 9.95 0.94 6.90
C SER A 32 11.26 1.19 7.66
N GLY A 33 11.58 2.44 7.96
CA GLY A 33 12.79 2.88 8.65
C GLY A 33 14.01 2.90 7.72
N ARG A 34 14.89 3.90 7.90
CA ARG A 34 16.15 4.03 7.16
C ARG A 34 17.25 4.61 8.03
N VAL A 35 18.44 4.03 7.95
CA VAL A 35 19.67 4.63 8.49
C VAL A 35 20.29 5.55 7.45
N GLY A 36 20.64 6.76 7.86
CA GLY A 36 21.13 7.84 7.00
C GLY A 36 20.04 8.79 6.56
N ILE A 37 20.35 10.09 6.54
CA ILE A 37 19.48 11.19 6.16
C ILE A 37 19.94 11.80 4.83
N GLY A 38 18.97 12.28 4.04
CA GLY A 38 19.19 12.82 2.71
C GLY A 38 19.21 11.75 1.62
N PRO A 39 19.14 12.15 0.33
CA PRO A 39 19.08 11.21 -0.80
C PRO A 39 20.28 10.25 -0.89
N ALA A 40 21.48 10.72 -0.53
CA ALA A 40 22.69 9.90 -0.46
C ALA A 40 22.81 9.11 0.85
N GLY A 41 22.14 9.56 1.92
CA GLY A 41 22.20 8.92 3.24
C GLY A 41 23.47 9.24 4.04
N ASP A 42 24.17 10.32 3.68
CA ASP A 42 25.47 10.70 4.26
C ASP A 42 25.32 11.37 5.63
N GLU A 43 24.17 11.99 5.91
CA GLU A 43 23.90 12.62 7.20
C GLU A 43 23.56 11.54 8.25
N PRO A 44 24.27 11.48 9.41
CA PRO A 44 24.01 10.47 10.41
C PRO A 44 22.63 10.63 11.06
N GLY A 45 21.81 9.59 11.02
CA GLY A 45 20.53 9.56 11.72
C GLY A 45 19.70 8.34 11.35
N PHE A 46 18.50 8.29 11.91
CA PHE A 46 17.45 7.34 11.54
C PHE A 46 16.20 8.14 11.16
N GLN A 47 15.51 7.70 10.12
CA GLN A 47 14.26 8.29 9.65
C GLN A 47 13.19 7.23 9.42
N LEU A 48 11.93 7.65 9.46
CA LEU A 48 10.75 6.79 9.36
C LEU A 48 10.63 6.14 7.98
N SER A 49 10.87 6.88 6.90
CA SER A 49 10.63 6.41 5.54
C SER A 49 11.91 6.28 4.71
N GLN A 50 12.00 5.20 3.94
CA GLN A 50 13.04 5.01 2.93
C GLN A 50 12.84 5.91 1.70
N ARG A 51 11.60 6.28 1.40
CA ARG A 51 11.21 7.00 0.17
C ARG A 51 11.16 8.51 0.32
N ALA A 52 10.98 9.01 1.55
CA ALA A 52 10.75 10.43 1.83
C ALA A 52 11.77 11.35 1.13
N ASP A 53 13.07 11.16 1.34
CA ASP A 53 14.13 12.03 0.79
C ASP A 53 14.20 12.06 -0.75
N TYR A 54 13.48 11.18 -1.45
CA TYR A 54 13.44 11.12 -2.91
C TYR A 54 12.20 11.78 -3.52
N ILE A 55 11.34 12.38 -2.70
CA ILE A 55 10.14 13.12 -3.12
C ILE A 55 10.52 14.58 -3.36
N GLU A 56 10.22 15.09 -4.55
CA GLU A 56 10.71 16.40 -4.99
C GLU A 56 9.59 17.37 -5.36
N VAL A 57 8.42 16.84 -5.73
CA VAL A 57 7.28 17.64 -6.18
C VAL A 57 5.99 17.13 -5.53
N GLU A 58 4.96 17.96 -5.51
CA GLU A 58 3.65 17.55 -4.97
C GLU A 58 2.92 16.61 -5.93
N VAL A 59 2.86 16.99 -7.21
CA VAL A 59 2.17 16.23 -8.26
C VAL A 59 3.12 16.02 -9.44
N GLY A 60 3.25 14.79 -9.94
CA GLY A 60 4.13 14.49 -11.08
C GLY A 60 3.83 13.15 -11.76
N LEU A 61 4.14 13.04 -13.05
CA LEU A 61 3.93 11.80 -13.83
C LEU A 61 5.05 10.78 -13.63
N GLU A 62 6.27 11.27 -13.40
CA GLU A 62 7.49 10.47 -13.37
C GLU A 62 7.61 9.61 -12.11
N THR A 63 8.23 8.44 -12.26
CA THR A 63 8.47 7.50 -11.14
C THR A 63 9.95 7.38 -10.75
N THR A 64 10.86 7.84 -11.61
CA THR A 64 12.31 7.69 -11.47
C THR A 64 13.05 9.00 -11.18
N LEU A 65 12.51 10.14 -11.61
CA LEU A 65 13.03 11.49 -11.42
C LEU A 65 11.88 12.41 -10.98
N LYS A 66 12.16 13.49 -10.23
CA LYS A 66 11.14 14.47 -9.82
C LYS A 66 9.88 13.80 -9.26
N ARG A 67 10.07 12.88 -8.31
CA ARG A 67 8.97 12.02 -7.82
C ARG A 67 7.93 12.85 -7.08
N GLY A 68 6.67 12.66 -7.46
CA GLY A 68 5.52 13.32 -6.85
C GLY A 68 5.02 12.61 -5.59
N ILE A 69 4.40 13.36 -4.68
CA ILE A 69 3.54 12.78 -3.63
C ILE A 69 2.35 12.08 -4.29
N ILE A 70 1.71 12.75 -5.24
CA ILE A 70 0.66 12.22 -6.11
C ILE A 70 1.25 11.93 -7.48
N ASN A 71 1.08 10.69 -7.96
CA ASN A 71 1.43 10.32 -9.32
C ASN A 71 0.22 10.42 -10.25
N THR A 72 0.42 10.99 -11.44
CA THR A 72 -0.65 11.27 -12.41
C THR A 72 -0.78 10.22 -13.51
N ARG A 73 -0.09 9.09 -13.42
CA ARG A 73 -0.20 8.01 -14.43
C ARG A 73 -1.65 7.54 -14.54
N ASP A 74 -2.14 7.48 -15.77
CA ASP A 74 -3.53 7.11 -16.07
C ASP A 74 -3.59 5.91 -17.03
N GLU A 75 -3.35 4.73 -16.46
CA GLU A 75 -3.40 3.43 -17.17
C GLU A 75 -4.32 2.49 -16.37
N PRO A 76 -5.65 2.56 -16.58
CA PRO A 76 -6.62 1.90 -15.70
C PRO A 76 -6.58 0.37 -15.77
N HIS A 77 -6.12 -0.20 -16.90
CA HIS A 77 -6.27 -1.63 -17.21
C HIS A 77 -7.71 -2.12 -17.06
N ALA A 78 -8.67 -1.23 -17.28
CA ALA A 78 -10.10 -1.47 -17.17
C ALA A 78 -10.80 -0.49 -18.14
N ASP A 79 -12.12 -0.51 -18.17
CA ASP A 79 -12.88 0.53 -18.88
C ASP A 79 -12.49 1.93 -18.38
N ALA A 80 -11.90 2.73 -19.26
CA ALA A 80 -11.35 4.05 -18.95
C ALA A 80 -12.42 5.13 -18.74
N ASP A 81 -13.64 4.91 -19.22
CA ASP A 81 -14.76 5.83 -19.03
C ASP A 81 -15.39 5.63 -17.64
N ARG A 82 -15.24 4.44 -17.07
CA ARG A 82 -15.81 4.07 -15.76
C ARG A 82 -14.80 4.17 -14.63
N TYR A 83 -13.55 3.81 -14.90
CA TYR A 83 -12.55 3.61 -13.86
C TYR A 83 -11.26 4.40 -14.07
N ARG A 84 -10.62 4.71 -12.95
CA ARG A 84 -9.22 5.14 -12.87
C ARG A 84 -8.45 4.15 -12.00
N ARG A 85 -7.21 3.84 -12.36
CA ARG A 85 -6.25 3.21 -11.44
C ARG A 85 -5.40 4.29 -10.83
N LEU A 86 -5.68 4.67 -9.58
CA LEU A 86 -4.80 5.58 -8.84
C LEU A 86 -3.50 4.85 -8.52
N HIS A 87 -2.40 5.35 -9.07
CA HIS A 87 -1.06 4.80 -8.89
C HIS A 87 -0.34 5.58 -7.79
N VAL A 88 -0.02 4.94 -6.66
CA VAL A 88 0.66 5.60 -5.52
C VAL A 88 2.11 5.11 -5.41
N ILE A 89 3.07 6.03 -5.34
CA ILE A 89 4.51 5.73 -5.40
C ILE A 89 5.33 6.13 -4.16
N ILE A 90 4.70 6.81 -3.20
CA ILE A 90 5.37 7.39 -2.03
C ILE A 90 5.61 6.38 -0.91
N GLY A 91 4.78 5.32 -0.81
CA GLY A 91 4.89 4.33 0.25
C GLY A 91 6.14 3.45 0.15
N ASP A 92 6.69 3.08 1.31
CA ASP A 92 7.78 2.11 1.42
C ASP A 92 7.30 0.68 1.13
N ALA A 93 8.24 -0.22 0.86
CA ALA A 93 7.98 -1.65 0.98
C ALA A 93 7.95 -2.02 2.47
N ASN A 94 6.94 -2.78 2.88
CA ASN A 94 6.76 -3.20 4.26
C ASN A 94 6.93 -4.72 4.37
N LEU A 95 7.47 -5.17 5.49
CA LEU A 95 7.56 -6.58 5.84
C LEU A 95 6.53 -6.91 6.91
N ALA A 96 6.37 -6.03 7.90
CA ALA A 96 5.34 -6.14 8.91
C ALA A 96 3.94 -6.18 8.27
N GLU A 97 3.20 -7.25 8.56
CA GLU A 97 1.88 -7.49 7.97
C GLU A 97 0.90 -6.36 8.37
N THR A 98 0.95 -5.89 9.62
CA THR A 98 0.16 -4.75 10.10
C THR A 98 0.49 -3.44 9.37
N SER A 99 1.78 -3.16 9.09
CA SER A 99 2.16 -1.98 8.29
C SER A 99 1.58 -2.04 6.88
N THR A 100 1.61 -3.21 6.24
CA THR A 100 0.98 -3.39 4.92
C THR A 100 -0.53 -3.25 5.01
N TYR A 101 -1.17 -3.90 5.98
CA TYR A 101 -2.62 -3.84 6.17
C TYR A 101 -3.12 -2.42 6.38
N LEU A 102 -2.51 -1.67 7.30
CA LEU A 102 -2.88 -0.28 7.54
C LEU A 102 -2.56 0.59 6.34
N LYS A 103 -1.43 0.40 5.64
CA LYS A 103 -1.09 1.16 4.44
C LYS A 103 -2.17 1.03 3.36
N LEU A 104 -2.68 -0.17 3.12
CA LEU A 104 -3.69 -0.42 2.09
C LEU A 104 -5.09 -0.04 2.59
N GLY A 105 -5.46 -0.48 3.79
CA GLY A 105 -6.80 -0.30 4.36
C GLY A 105 -7.14 1.16 4.65
N THR A 106 -6.25 1.88 5.35
CA THR A 106 -6.51 3.30 5.70
C THR A 106 -6.56 4.17 4.45
N THR A 107 -5.72 3.88 3.45
CA THR A 107 -5.78 4.60 2.16
C THR A 107 -7.07 4.34 1.42
N ALA A 108 -7.55 3.09 1.36
CA ALA A 108 -8.83 2.77 0.75
C ALA A 108 -9.99 3.53 1.41
N LEU A 109 -10.02 3.59 2.76
CA LEU A 109 -11.05 4.34 3.49
C LEU A 109 -10.93 5.86 3.32
N VAL A 110 -9.73 6.40 3.11
CA VAL A 110 -9.55 7.82 2.77
C VAL A 110 -9.99 8.11 1.33
N LEU A 111 -9.83 7.17 0.40
CA LEU A 111 -10.39 7.31 -0.94
C LEU A 111 -11.92 7.30 -0.90
N ASP A 112 -12.53 6.44 -0.08
CA ASP A 112 -13.97 6.47 0.20
C ASP A 112 -14.43 7.84 0.73
N LEU A 113 -13.67 8.45 1.64
CA LEU A 113 -13.94 9.83 2.08
C LEU A 113 -13.86 10.85 0.94
N ILE A 114 -12.94 10.69 0.00
CA ILE A 114 -12.79 11.61 -1.13
C ILE A 114 -13.97 11.44 -2.11
N GLU A 115 -14.42 10.22 -2.35
CA GLU A 115 -15.49 9.93 -3.32
C GLU A 115 -16.89 10.23 -2.74
N GLU A 116 -17.14 9.90 -1.48
CA GLU A 116 -18.48 9.96 -0.87
C GLU A 116 -18.61 10.99 0.26
N GLY A 117 -17.51 11.33 0.94
CA GLY A 117 -17.51 12.26 2.08
C GLY A 117 -18.27 13.58 1.85
N PRO A 118 -18.19 14.24 0.68
CA PRO A 118 -18.97 15.45 0.41
C PRO A 118 -20.49 15.27 0.56
N GLN A 119 -21.02 14.08 0.24
CA GLN A 119 -22.45 13.76 0.38
C GLN A 119 -22.87 13.65 1.85
N HIS A 120 -21.91 13.35 2.73
CA HIS A 120 -22.07 13.25 4.18
C HIS A 120 -21.61 14.52 4.92
N GLY A 121 -21.32 15.61 4.20
CA GLY A 121 -20.82 16.85 4.76
C GLY A 121 -19.44 16.72 5.41
N ILE A 122 -18.61 15.79 4.92
CA ILE A 122 -17.23 15.61 5.35
C ILE A 122 -16.33 16.26 4.30
N ASP A 123 -15.58 17.28 4.73
CA ASP A 123 -14.59 17.99 3.92
C ASP A 123 -13.18 17.59 4.36
N LEU A 124 -12.21 17.65 3.44
CA LEU A 124 -10.78 17.44 3.68
C LEU A 124 -9.93 18.66 3.30
N THR A 125 -10.52 19.69 2.67
CA THR A 125 -9.78 20.85 2.16
C THR A 125 -9.12 21.68 3.26
N ASP A 126 -9.64 21.64 4.48
CA ASP A 126 -9.05 22.30 5.64
C ASP A 126 -7.70 21.69 6.05
N LEU A 127 -7.34 20.49 5.57
CA LEU A 127 -6.07 19.81 5.89
C LEU A 127 -4.94 20.12 4.91
N ALA A 128 -5.15 21.03 3.96
CA ALA A 128 -4.15 21.40 2.98
C ALA A 128 -2.82 21.83 3.65
N LEU A 129 -1.71 21.17 3.31
CA LEU A 129 -0.38 21.50 3.84
C LEU A 129 0.16 22.75 3.16
N ALA A 130 0.83 23.65 3.92
CA ALA A 130 1.46 24.83 3.34
C ALA A 130 2.67 24.48 2.46
N ARG A 131 3.43 23.44 2.82
CA ARG A 131 4.62 22.97 2.09
C ARG A 131 4.70 21.44 2.09
N PRO A 132 3.92 20.74 1.23
CA PRO A 132 3.80 19.28 1.28
C PRO A 132 5.12 18.51 1.17
N VAL A 133 5.99 18.86 0.21
CA VAL A 133 7.28 18.17 0.01
C VAL A 133 8.21 18.35 1.22
N HIS A 134 8.28 19.56 1.77
CA HIS A 134 9.03 19.82 2.99
C HIS A 134 8.49 19.00 4.16
N ALA A 135 7.16 18.91 4.30
CA ALA A 135 6.52 18.13 5.36
C ALA A 135 6.87 16.64 5.27
N VAL A 136 6.93 16.06 4.06
CA VAL A 136 7.37 14.66 3.86
C VAL A 136 8.74 14.43 4.49
N HIS A 137 9.71 15.29 4.18
CA HIS A 137 11.07 15.18 4.69
C HIS A 137 11.14 15.42 6.20
N ALA A 138 10.50 16.49 6.68
CA ALA A 138 10.55 16.88 8.09
C ALA A 138 9.95 15.80 9.00
N ILE A 139 8.80 15.23 8.62
CA ILE A 139 8.16 14.14 9.37
C ILE A 139 9.04 12.88 9.35
N SER A 140 9.59 12.50 8.20
CA SER A 140 10.45 11.30 8.11
C SER A 140 11.64 11.38 9.05
N ARG A 141 12.30 12.55 9.10
CA ARG A 141 13.56 12.74 9.84
C ARG A 141 13.40 12.82 11.36
N ASP A 142 12.17 12.78 11.87
CA ASP A 142 11.87 12.85 13.30
C ASP A 142 11.19 11.56 13.80
N PRO A 143 11.97 10.54 14.22
CA PRO A 143 11.42 9.33 14.81
C PRO A 143 10.77 9.54 16.19
N SER A 144 10.85 10.73 16.79
CA SER A 144 10.11 11.06 18.01
C SER A 144 8.65 11.43 17.75
N LEU A 145 8.25 11.61 16.48
CA LEU A 145 6.90 11.93 16.02
C LEU A 145 6.36 13.30 16.50
N ARG A 146 7.25 14.22 16.89
CA ARG A 146 6.90 15.51 17.49
C ARG A 146 6.89 16.66 16.49
N THR A 147 7.51 16.48 15.33
CA THR A 147 7.58 17.49 14.28
C THR A 147 6.18 17.91 13.85
N ALA A 148 5.88 19.19 14.03
CA ALA A 148 4.69 19.83 13.54
C ALA A 148 4.95 20.43 12.15
N VAL A 149 3.95 20.33 11.27
CA VAL A 149 3.99 20.90 9.92
C VAL A 149 2.83 21.88 9.75
N ALA A 150 3.10 22.99 9.07
CA ALA A 150 2.12 24.04 8.85
C ALA A 150 1.08 23.64 7.78
N LEU A 151 -0.19 23.87 8.10
CA LEU A 151 -1.29 23.88 7.16
C LEU A 151 -1.39 25.23 6.44
N ALA A 152 -2.12 25.28 5.33
CA ALA A 152 -2.34 26.48 4.54
C ALA A 152 -3.11 27.57 5.32
N ASP A 153 -3.89 27.18 6.33
CA ASP A 153 -4.65 28.09 7.21
C ASP A 153 -3.84 28.60 8.42
N GLY A 154 -2.57 28.20 8.54
CA GLY A 154 -1.67 28.62 9.61
C GLY A 154 -1.68 27.74 10.86
N ARG A 155 -2.57 26.73 10.96
CA ARG A 155 -2.45 25.71 12.00
C ARG A 155 -1.15 24.92 11.85
N GLU A 156 -0.58 24.46 12.94
CA GLU A 156 0.54 23.52 12.95
C GLU A 156 0.10 22.21 13.59
N LEU A 157 0.25 21.09 12.87
CA LEU A 157 -0.16 19.77 13.33
C LEU A 157 1.01 18.79 13.20
N THR A 158 1.14 17.88 14.16
CA THR A 158 2.01 16.72 14.00
C THR A 158 1.40 15.74 12.98
N ALA A 159 2.23 14.84 12.46
CA ALA A 159 1.74 13.78 11.58
C ALA A 159 0.70 12.87 12.28
N LEU A 160 0.88 12.60 13.59
CA LEU A 160 -0.11 11.85 14.38
C LEU A 160 -1.44 12.60 14.49
N ALA A 161 -1.40 13.92 14.75
CA ALA A 161 -2.61 14.74 14.81
C ALA A 161 -3.36 14.78 13.46
N LEU A 162 -2.64 14.86 12.34
CA LEU A 162 -3.25 14.71 11.00
C LEU A 162 -3.92 13.35 10.84
N GLN A 163 -3.22 12.26 11.18
CA GLN A 163 -3.77 10.90 11.08
C GLN A 163 -5.00 10.71 11.97
N ARG A 164 -5.06 11.31 13.16
CA ARG A 164 -6.26 11.31 14.02
C ARG A 164 -7.44 11.99 13.38
N ILE A 165 -7.24 13.16 12.76
CA ILE A 165 -8.34 13.86 12.07
C ILE A 165 -8.87 13.01 10.91
N TYR A 166 -8.00 12.33 10.15
CA TYR A 166 -8.47 11.40 9.12
C TYR A 166 -9.20 10.20 9.70
N LEU A 167 -8.69 9.58 10.78
CA LEU A 167 -9.34 8.48 11.47
C LEU A 167 -10.76 8.86 11.92
N ASP A 168 -10.92 10.01 12.57
CA ASP A 168 -12.22 10.49 13.05
C ASP A 168 -13.22 10.70 11.89
N ARG A 169 -12.73 11.29 10.78
CA ARG A 169 -13.55 11.51 9.58
C ARG A 169 -13.93 10.18 8.91
N VAL A 170 -12.98 9.24 8.81
CA VAL A 170 -13.22 7.90 8.26
C VAL A 170 -14.24 7.16 9.11
N ALA A 171 -14.07 7.15 10.43
CA ALA A 171 -15.00 6.50 11.36
C ALA A 171 -16.42 7.05 11.19
N LYS A 172 -16.57 8.37 11.10
CA LYS A 172 -17.87 9.02 10.84
C LYS A 172 -18.52 8.56 9.53
N LEU A 173 -17.75 8.40 8.45
CA LEU A 173 -18.29 7.90 7.19
C LEU A 173 -18.69 6.42 7.30
N VAL A 174 -17.82 5.59 7.90
CA VAL A 174 -18.07 4.14 8.09
C VAL A 174 -19.33 3.92 8.94
N ASP A 175 -19.52 4.68 10.02
CA ASP A 175 -20.71 4.60 10.89
C ASP A 175 -22.01 5.00 10.17
N SER A 176 -21.92 5.72 9.05
CA SER A 176 -23.07 6.14 8.25
C SER A 176 -23.47 5.16 7.14
N ARG A 177 -22.68 4.09 6.95
CA ARG A 177 -22.88 3.06 5.93
C ARG A 177 -23.42 1.76 6.53
N ASP A 178 -23.75 0.81 5.67
CA ASP A 178 -24.02 -0.56 6.10
C ASP A 178 -22.79 -1.15 6.79
N PRO A 179 -22.95 -1.92 7.89
CA PRO A 179 -21.82 -2.49 8.61
C PRO A 179 -20.92 -3.37 7.73
N ASP A 180 -19.65 -2.99 7.59
CA ASP A 180 -18.58 -3.82 7.02
C ASP A 180 -17.54 -4.10 8.09
N SER A 181 -17.43 -5.37 8.50
CA SER A 181 -16.49 -5.80 9.54
C SER A 181 -15.03 -5.53 9.17
N ARG A 182 -14.69 -5.48 7.88
CA ARG A 182 -13.32 -5.18 7.42
C ARG A 182 -13.00 -3.71 7.61
N ALA A 183 -13.93 -2.82 7.26
CA ALA A 183 -13.76 -1.38 7.49
C ALA A 183 -13.64 -1.09 8.98
N ALA A 184 -14.50 -1.71 9.81
CA ALA A 184 -14.45 -1.59 11.26
C ALA A 184 -13.10 -2.06 11.84
N ASP A 185 -12.57 -3.19 11.35
CA ASP A 185 -11.27 -3.72 11.79
C ASP A 185 -10.09 -2.80 11.41
N VAL A 186 -10.10 -2.21 10.20
CA VAL A 186 -9.10 -1.21 9.80
C VAL A 186 -9.16 0.01 10.72
N VAL A 187 -10.35 0.55 10.99
CA VAL A 187 -10.54 1.72 11.85
C VAL A 187 -10.05 1.44 13.27
N GLN A 188 -10.43 0.29 13.84
CA GLN A 188 -10.00 -0.12 15.18
C GLN A 188 -8.47 -0.30 15.24
N THR A 189 -7.89 -1.05 14.30
CA THR A 189 -6.44 -1.29 14.26
C THR A 189 -5.66 0.01 14.09
N TRP A 190 -6.18 0.93 13.27
CA TRP A 190 -5.56 2.24 13.08
C TRP A 190 -5.58 3.07 14.37
N ALA A 191 -6.73 3.12 15.06
CA ALA A 191 -6.85 3.79 16.36
C ALA A 191 -5.87 3.22 17.39
N GLU A 192 -5.81 1.90 17.54
CA GLU A 192 -4.93 1.21 18.48
C GLU A 192 -3.44 1.49 18.20
N VAL A 193 -3.06 1.56 16.92
CA VAL A 193 -1.67 1.89 16.54
C VAL A 193 -1.36 3.35 16.83
N LEU A 194 -2.27 4.29 16.51
CA LEU A 194 -2.04 5.70 16.84
C LEU A 194 -1.96 5.92 18.35
N ASP A 195 -2.78 5.23 19.16
CA ASP A 195 -2.74 5.31 20.63
C ASP A 195 -1.37 4.89 21.18
N GLN A 196 -0.81 3.82 20.62
CA GLN A 196 0.51 3.32 21.00
C GLN A 196 1.63 4.27 20.55
N LEU A 197 1.59 4.76 19.31
CA LEU A 197 2.58 5.70 18.78
C LEU A 197 2.61 7.03 19.57
N GLU A 198 1.46 7.50 20.05
CA GLU A 198 1.38 8.70 20.90
C GLU A 198 1.97 8.50 22.30
N ARG A 199 1.89 7.27 22.84
CA ARG A 199 2.45 6.92 24.15
C ARG A 199 3.96 6.71 24.09
N ASP A 200 4.40 5.74 23.28
CA ASP A 200 5.80 5.45 22.98
C ASP A 200 5.86 4.68 21.65
N PRO A 201 6.55 5.19 20.62
CA PRO A 201 6.65 4.47 19.36
C PRO A 201 7.20 3.04 19.48
N MET A 202 7.99 2.74 20.51
CA MET A 202 8.50 1.38 20.75
C MET A 202 7.42 0.37 21.18
N ASP A 203 6.26 0.83 21.63
CA ASP A 203 5.10 -0.04 21.88
C ASP A 203 4.63 -0.73 20.58
N CYS A 204 4.88 -0.12 19.42
CA CYS A 204 4.54 -0.68 18.11
C CYS A 204 5.65 -1.56 17.51
N ALA A 205 6.69 -1.92 18.25
CA ALA A 205 7.85 -2.65 17.70
C ALA A 205 7.58 -4.13 17.36
N ASP A 206 6.43 -4.69 17.74
CA ASP A 206 5.90 -5.97 17.25
C ASP A 206 4.85 -5.79 16.14
N LEU A 207 4.45 -4.55 15.82
CA LEU A 207 3.39 -4.23 14.87
C LEU A 207 3.93 -3.61 13.57
N LEU A 208 4.84 -2.65 13.67
CA LEU A 208 5.26 -1.81 12.57
C LEU A 208 6.75 -2.01 12.22
N ASP A 209 7.10 -1.76 10.95
CA ASP A 209 8.48 -1.95 10.48
C ASP A 209 9.49 -0.99 11.11
N TRP A 210 9.26 0.33 11.03
CA TRP A 210 10.24 1.29 11.50
C TRP A 210 10.51 1.20 13.01
N PRO A 211 9.53 0.94 13.92
CA PRO A 211 9.81 0.74 15.33
C PRO A 211 10.54 -0.58 15.59
N ALA A 212 10.15 -1.67 14.91
CA ALA A 212 10.83 -2.96 15.00
C ALA A 212 12.31 -2.85 14.60
N LYS A 213 12.57 -2.18 13.47
CA LYS A 213 13.91 -1.92 12.96
C LYS A 213 14.69 -0.97 13.87
N LEU A 214 14.08 0.10 14.36
CA LEU A 214 14.73 1.04 15.27
C LEU A 214 15.15 0.35 16.57
N ARG A 215 14.27 -0.46 17.17
CA ARG A 215 14.57 -1.27 18.37
C ARG A 215 15.79 -2.18 18.15
N LEU A 216 15.86 -2.83 16.99
CA LEU A 216 17.00 -3.67 16.61
C LEU A 216 18.30 -2.85 16.50
N LEU A 217 18.24 -1.73 15.79
CA LEU A 217 19.37 -0.83 15.55
C LEU A 217 19.91 -0.23 16.85
N GLU A 218 19.03 0.27 17.72
CA GLU A 218 19.43 0.79 19.04
C GLU A 218 20.07 -0.31 19.91
N GLY A 219 19.58 -1.54 19.81
CA GLY A 219 20.24 -2.69 20.42
C GLY A 219 21.70 -2.86 19.98
N PHE A 220 22.01 -2.69 18.70
CA PHE A 220 23.40 -2.70 18.21
C PHE A 220 24.18 -1.48 18.68
N ARG A 221 23.57 -0.28 18.62
CA ARG A 221 24.19 0.98 19.05
C ARG A 221 24.62 0.91 20.50
N HIS A 222 23.77 0.43 21.40
CA HIS A 222 24.08 0.34 22.82
C HIS A 222 25.12 -0.74 23.15
N ARG A 223 25.00 -1.94 22.56
CA ARG A 223 25.94 -3.05 22.86
C ARG A 223 27.35 -2.79 22.35
N GLU A 224 27.49 -2.06 21.25
CA GLU A 224 28.76 -1.87 20.56
C GLU A 224 29.24 -0.41 20.56
N ASN A 225 28.52 0.48 21.26
CA ASN A 225 28.79 1.91 21.35
C ASN A 225 28.93 2.59 19.96
N LEU A 226 27.96 2.35 19.07
CA LEU A 226 27.99 2.83 17.69
C LEU A 226 27.24 4.17 17.52
N SER A 227 27.82 5.09 16.76
CA SER A 227 27.12 6.26 16.21
C SER A 227 26.23 5.87 15.01
N TRP A 228 25.32 6.75 14.62
CA TRP A 228 24.44 6.52 13.45
C TRP A 228 25.20 6.45 12.13
N SER A 229 26.42 6.98 12.08
CA SER A 229 27.33 6.89 10.93
C SER A 229 28.05 5.55 10.80
N ALA A 230 27.87 4.62 11.73
CA ALA A 230 28.57 3.35 11.69
C ALA A 230 28.12 2.50 10.49
N PRO A 231 29.03 2.04 9.60
CA PRO A 231 28.68 1.20 8.44
C PRO A 231 27.89 -0.06 8.82
N ARG A 232 28.13 -0.58 10.02
CA ARG A 232 27.42 -1.73 10.56
C ARG A 232 25.91 -1.50 10.68
N LEU A 233 25.46 -0.29 11.02
CA LEU A 233 24.03 0.01 11.13
C LEU A 233 23.36 0.07 9.76
N HIS A 234 24.05 0.55 8.72
CA HIS A 234 23.56 0.48 7.34
C HIS A 234 23.42 -0.96 6.86
N LEU A 235 24.36 -1.85 7.25
CA LEU A 235 24.25 -3.28 6.94
C LEU A 235 23.06 -3.92 7.66
N VAL A 236 22.82 -3.59 8.93
CA VAL A 236 21.66 -4.09 9.70
C VAL A 236 20.34 -3.60 9.09
N ASP A 237 20.27 -2.32 8.69
CA ASP A 237 19.12 -1.75 7.98
C ASP A 237 18.80 -2.54 6.71
N LEU A 238 19.81 -2.80 5.87
CA LEU A 238 19.63 -3.60 4.65
C LEU A 238 19.25 -5.06 4.95
N GLN A 239 19.89 -5.68 5.94
CA GLN A 239 19.64 -7.07 6.34
C GLN A 239 18.24 -7.27 6.93
N TYR A 240 17.61 -6.22 7.46
CA TYR A 240 16.23 -6.28 7.92
C TYR A 240 15.28 -6.78 6.83
N SER A 241 15.49 -6.30 5.59
CA SER A 241 14.67 -6.61 4.41
C SER A 241 15.17 -7.75 3.52
N ASP A 242 16.12 -8.55 3.97
CA ASP A 242 16.52 -9.75 3.23
C ASP A 242 15.38 -10.76 3.22
N VAL A 243 14.92 -11.15 2.02
CA VAL A 243 13.74 -12.00 1.83
C VAL A 243 13.96 -13.45 2.25
N ARG A 244 15.20 -13.89 2.45
CA ARG A 244 15.50 -15.26 2.87
C ARG A 244 15.06 -15.48 4.31
N LEU A 245 14.29 -16.53 4.56
CA LEU A 245 13.67 -16.81 5.86
C LEU A 245 14.68 -16.99 7.00
N ASP A 246 15.85 -17.55 6.69
CA ASP A 246 16.93 -17.81 7.65
C ASP A 246 17.88 -16.61 7.84
N LYS A 247 17.86 -15.62 6.94
CA LYS A 247 18.82 -14.50 6.95
C LYS A 247 18.20 -13.15 7.26
N GLY A 248 17.00 -12.86 6.77
CA GLY A 248 16.28 -11.61 7.02
C GLY A 248 16.06 -11.36 8.50
N LEU A 249 16.43 -10.18 8.99
CA LEU A 249 16.26 -9.88 10.42
C LEU A 249 14.78 -9.78 10.78
N TYR A 250 13.91 -9.28 9.88
CA TYR A 250 12.46 -9.37 10.05
C TYR A 250 11.98 -10.83 10.15
N ASN A 251 12.37 -11.69 9.21
CA ASN A 251 11.96 -13.10 9.21
C ASN A 251 12.41 -13.83 10.48
N ARG A 252 13.60 -13.51 11.01
CA ARG A 252 14.05 -14.03 12.29
C ARG A 252 13.24 -13.51 13.48
N LEU A 253 12.73 -12.27 13.44
CA LEU A 253 11.80 -11.77 14.46
C LEU A 253 10.47 -12.52 14.39
N VAL A 254 9.93 -12.74 13.19
CA VAL A 254 8.71 -13.55 12.98
C VAL A 254 8.90 -14.98 13.51
N ALA A 255 10.01 -15.64 13.17
CA ALA A 255 10.31 -17.01 13.62
C ALA A 255 10.41 -17.14 15.16
N ARG A 256 10.67 -16.05 15.88
CA ARG A 256 10.72 -15.98 17.35
C ARG A 256 9.42 -15.49 17.98
N GLY A 257 8.38 -15.24 17.19
CA GLY A 257 7.11 -14.69 17.65
C GLY A 257 7.18 -13.22 18.11
N SER A 258 8.19 -12.47 17.66
CA SER A 258 8.39 -11.06 18.03
C SER A 258 7.66 -10.06 17.12
N MET A 259 7.01 -10.54 16.07
CA MET A 259 6.17 -9.75 15.16
C MET A 259 4.76 -10.34 15.11
N ARG A 260 3.75 -9.49 15.18
CA ARG A 260 2.36 -9.87 14.95
C ARG A 260 2.15 -10.20 13.48
N ARG A 261 1.40 -11.27 13.23
CA ARG A 261 0.96 -11.69 11.90
C ARG A 261 -0.56 -11.57 11.81
N LEU A 262 -1.05 -11.27 10.63
CA LEU A 262 -2.46 -11.22 10.25
C LEU A 262 -2.88 -12.48 9.48
N VAL A 263 -1.95 -13.10 8.77
CA VAL A 263 -2.18 -14.35 8.03
C VAL A 263 -1.23 -15.45 8.48
N THR A 264 -1.69 -16.69 8.31
CA THR A 264 -0.89 -17.88 8.56
C THR A 264 0.08 -18.15 7.41
N GLU A 265 1.16 -18.87 7.70
CA GLU A 265 2.10 -19.31 6.66
C GLU A 265 1.43 -20.16 5.58
N GLN A 266 0.46 -20.99 5.97
CA GLN A 266 -0.28 -21.84 5.04
C GLN A 266 -1.10 -21.01 4.04
N GLN A 267 -1.69 -19.88 4.47
CA GLN A 267 -2.41 -18.97 3.58
C GLN A 267 -1.45 -18.30 2.59
N VAL A 268 -0.25 -17.89 3.04
CA VAL A 268 0.78 -17.32 2.18
C VAL A 268 1.23 -18.32 1.12
N LEU A 269 1.56 -19.55 1.53
CA LEU A 269 1.97 -20.61 0.59
C LEU A 269 0.86 -20.94 -0.41
N ASN A 270 -0.40 -21.00 0.04
CA ASN A 270 -1.52 -21.22 -0.86
C ASN A 270 -1.65 -20.12 -1.93
N ALA A 271 -1.38 -18.86 -1.57
CA ALA A 271 -1.48 -17.72 -2.48
C ALA A 271 -0.34 -17.66 -3.53
N VAL A 272 0.72 -18.47 -3.38
CA VAL A 272 1.78 -18.57 -4.40
C VAL A 272 1.24 -19.19 -5.69
N ASP A 273 0.44 -20.25 -5.56
CA ASP A 273 -0.05 -21.03 -6.71
C ASP A 273 -1.51 -20.71 -7.07
N ASN A 274 -2.26 -20.04 -6.20
CA ASN A 274 -3.69 -19.84 -6.36
C ASN A 274 -4.06 -18.34 -6.42
N PRO A 275 -4.80 -17.91 -7.45
CA PRO A 275 -5.26 -16.52 -7.56
C PRO A 275 -6.38 -16.21 -6.54
N PRO A 276 -6.60 -14.92 -6.21
CA PRO A 276 -7.77 -14.52 -5.43
C PRO A 276 -9.05 -14.84 -6.19
N THR A 277 -10.08 -15.30 -5.48
CA THR A 277 -11.29 -15.89 -6.07
C THR A 277 -12.37 -14.88 -6.46
N ASP A 278 -12.24 -13.62 -6.09
CA ASP A 278 -13.27 -12.58 -6.13
C ASP A 278 -13.00 -11.49 -7.19
N THR A 279 -11.92 -11.63 -7.97
CA THR A 279 -11.57 -10.71 -9.06
C THR A 279 -11.28 -11.45 -10.36
N ARG A 280 -11.11 -10.72 -11.45
CA ARG A 280 -10.66 -11.26 -12.75
C ARG A 280 -9.33 -12.01 -12.71
N ALA A 281 -8.54 -11.84 -11.65
CA ALA A 281 -7.32 -12.61 -11.46
C ALA A 281 -7.61 -14.11 -11.31
N TYR A 282 -8.79 -14.49 -10.82
CA TYR A 282 -9.22 -15.88 -10.77
C TYR A 282 -9.23 -16.50 -12.17
N PHE A 283 -9.99 -15.92 -13.10
CA PHE A 283 -10.03 -16.39 -14.49
C PHE A 283 -8.63 -16.44 -15.10
N ARG A 284 -7.83 -15.37 -14.97
CA ARG A 284 -6.48 -15.33 -15.54
C ARG A 284 -5.58 -16.44 -14.98
N GLY A 285 -5.54 -16.59 -13.66
CA GLY A 285 -4.70 -17.58 -12.99
C GLY A 285 -5.12 -19.01 -13.30
N GLU A 286 -6.44 -19.29 -13.28
CA GLU A 286 -6.96 -20.61 -13.62
C GLU A 286 -6.73 -20.97 -15.10
N CYS A 287 -6.88 -20.01 -16.03
CA CYS A 287 -6.54 -20.23 -17.43
C CYS A 287 -5.06 -20.57 -17.60
N LEU A 288 -4.15 -19.82 -16.98
CA LEU A 288 -2.70 -20.13 -17.03
C LEU A 288 -2.38 -21.50 -16.42
N ARG A 289 -3.05 -21.86 -15.33
CA ARG A 289 -2.82 -23.13 -14.62
C ARG A 289 -3.35 -24.34 -15.40
N ARG A 290 -4.54 -24.24 -16.00
CA ARG A 290 -5.20 -25.36 -16.71
C ARG A 290 -4.80 -25.47 -18.17
N PHE A 291 -4.59 -24.33 -18.84
CA PHE A 291 -4.47 -24.22 -20.30
C PHE A 291 -3.18 -23.50 -20.72
N GLY A 292 -2.14 -23.49 -19.89
CA GLY A 292 -0.91 -22.74 -20.14
C GLY A 292 -0.20 -23.09 -21.45
N ALA A 293 -0.35 -24.32 -21.95
CA ALA A 293 0.21 -24.74 -23.24
C ALA A 293 -0.47 -24.05 -24.45
N ASP A 294 -1.72 -23.65 -24.29
CA ASP A 294 -2.55 -23.03 -25.33
C ASP A 294 -2.67 -21.50 -25.12
N ILE A 295 -1.84 -20.90 -24.27
CA ILE A 295 -1.83 -19.46 -24.00
C ILE A 295 -0.56 -18.84 -24.57
N ALA A 296 -0.73 -17.98 -25.57
CA ALA A 296 0.37 -17.22 -26.17
C ALA A 296 0.82 -16.05 -25.28
N ALA A 297 -0.13 -15.38 -24.61
CA ALA A 297 0.16 -14.26 -23.73
C ALA A 297 -1.00 -13.95 -22.76
N ALA A 298 -0.69 -13.29 -21.64
CA ALA A 298 -1.68 -12.77 -20.71
C ALA A 298 -1.27 -11.39 -20.17
N SER A 299 -2.27 -10.53 -19.97
CA SER A 299 -2.13 -9.18 -19.39
C SER A 299 -3.20 -8.94 -18.31
N TRP A 300 -3.21 -7.75 -17.72
CA TRP A 300 -4.27 -7.35 -16.78
C TRP A 300 -5.66 -7.37 -17.40
N ASP A 301 -5.76 -7.00 -18.68
CA ASP A 301 -6.99 -6.74 -19.42
C ASP A 301 -7.32 -7.79 -20.49
N SER A 302 -6.51 -8.85 -20.65
CA SER A 302 -6.82 -9.94 -21.57
C SER A 302 -6.02 -11.23 -21.34
N VAL A 303 -6.55 -12.34 -21.85
CA VAL A 303 -5.84 -13.61 -22.06
C VAL A 303 -5.89 -13.92 -23.56
N ILE A 304 -4.76 -14.31 -24.14
CA ILE A 304 -4.62 -14.60 -25.58
C ILE A 304 -4.30 -16.08 -25.76
N PHE A 305 -5.21 -16.80 -26.40
CA PHE A 305 -5.11 -18.22 -26.66
C PHE A 305 -4.57 -18.52 -28.06
N ASP A 306 -3.74 -19.55 -28.17
CA ASP A 306 -3.32 -20.19 -29.41
C ASP A 306 -3.99 -21.57 -29.50
N LEU A 307 -5.02 -21.67 -30.35
CA LEU A 307 -5.86 -22.86 -30.48
C LEU A 307 -5.53 -23.69 -31.73
N GLY A 308 -4.37 -23.43 -32.37
CA GLY A 308 -3.94 -24.12 -33.59
C GLY A 308 -4.70 -23.71 -34.86
N GLY A 309 -5.50 -22.64 -34.81
CA GLY A 309 -6.14 -22.02 -35.97
C GLY A 309 -5.28 -20.92 -36.62
N ASP A 310 -5.83 -20.26 -37.65
CA ASP A 310 -5.10 -19.22 -38.42
C ASP A 310 -4.82 -17.92 -37.63
N SER A 311 -5.47 -17.73 -36.48
CA SER A 311 -5.32 -16.51 -35.68
C SER A 311 -5.46 -16.78 -34.18
N LEU A 312 -4.75 -15.99 -33.37
CA LEU A 312 -4.85 -16.03 -31.91
C LEU A 312 -6.20 -15.46 -31.44
N VAL A 313 -6.78 -16.05 -30.41
CA VAL A 313 -8.05 -15.60 -29.83
C VAL A 313 -7.80 -14.78 -28.58
N ARG A 314 -8.20 -13.50 -28.61
CA ARG A 314 -8.08 -12.59 -27.46
C ARG A 314 -9.39 -12.54 -26.68
N ILE A 315 -9.35 -12.99 -25.43
CA ILE A 315 -10.46 -12.85 -24.47
C ILE A 315 -10.21 -11.61 -23.59
N PRO A 316 -11.02 -10.54 -23.72
CA PRO A 316 -10.88 -9.35 -22.88
C PRO A 316 -11.35 -9.61 -21.44
N THR A 317 -10.64 -9.05 -20.47
CA THR A 317 -10.97 -9.11 -19.03
C THR A 317 -11.03 -7.71 -18.44
N LEU A 318 -11.69 -6.78 -19.15
CA LEU A 318 -11.71 -5.34 -18.83
C LEU A 318 -12.40 -4.98 -17.51
N GLU A 319 -13.35 -5.79 -17.03
CA GLU A 319 -14.03 -5.55 -15.76
C GLU A 319 -13.27 -6.21 -14.59
N PRO A 320 -12.69 -5.46 -13.64
CA PRO A 320 -11.86 -6.02 -12.56
C PRO A 320 -12.58 -7.03 -11.65
N LEU A 321 -13.90 -6.86 -11.48
CA LEU A 321 -14.74 -7.69 -10.61
C LEU A 321 -15.52 -8.79 -11.37
N ARG A 322 -15.38 -8.90 -12.70
CA ARG A 322 -15.90 -10.06 -13.46
C ARG A 322 -14.81 -11.12 -13.62
N GLY A 323 -15.18 -12.34 -14.02
CA GLY A 323 -14.22 -13.45 -14.14
C GLY A 323 -13.72 -13.97 -12.78
N SER A 324 -14.47 -13.69 -11.71
CA SER A 324 -14.27 -14.29 -10.39
C SER A 324 -14.75 -15.75 -10.38
N LYS A 325 -14.41 -16.50 -9.32
CA LYS A 325 -14.86 -17.88 -9.12
C LYS A 325 -16.38 -18.03 -9.19
N ALA A 326 -17.12 -17.06 -8.64
CA ALA A 326 -18.58 -17.05 -8.70
C ALA A 326 -19.11 -16.91 -10.14
N HIS A 327 -18.38 -16.22 -11.02
CA HIS A 327 -18.78 -16.01 -12.41
C HIS A 327 -18.42 -17.18 -13.32
N VAL A 328 -17.18 -17.69 -13.20
CA VAL A 328 -16.60 -18.62 -14.21
C VAL A 328 -16.12 -19.95 -13.61
N GLY A 329 -16.28 -20.17 -12.31
CA GLY A 329 -15.82 -21.41 -11.67
C GLY A 329 -16.46 -22.65 -12.25
N ALA A 330 -17.80 -22.68 -12.33
CA ALA A 330 -18.53 -23.80 -12.91
C ALA A 330 -18.21 -24.02 -14.40
N LEU A 331 -18.02 -22.93 -15.16
CA LEU A 331 -17.59 -22.99 -16.55
C LEU A 331 -16.22 -23.66 -16.68
N LEU A 332 -15.23 -23.18 -15.93
CA LEU A 332 -13.87 -23.72 -15.94
C LEU A 332 -13.83 -25.19 -15.51
N ASP A 333 -14.70 -25.60 -14.60
CA ASP A 333 -14.82 -27.00 -14.15
C ASP A 333 -15.58 -27.89 -15.14
N SER A 334 -16.30 -27.31 -16.11
CA SER A 334 -17.07 -28.04 -17.13
C SER A 334 -16.34 -28.28 -18.45
N VAL A 335 -15.14 -27.70 -18.61
CA VAL A 335 -14.36 -27.75 -19.84
C VAL A 335 -13.00 -28.41 -19.58
N ASP A 336 -12.56 -29.26 -20.50
CA ASP A 336 -11.28 -29.98 -20.41
C ASP A 336 -10.21 -29.39 -21.35
N SER A 337 -10.56 -28.41 -22.19
CA SER A 337 -9.63 -27.76 -23.13
C SER A 337 -9.85 -26.25 -23.28
N ALA A 338 -8.82 -25.56 -23.76
CA ALA A 338 -8.90 -24.14 -24.09
C ALA A 338 -9.91 -23.84 -25.21
N VAL A 339 -10.07 -24.77 -26.16
CA VAL A 339 -11.01 -24.66 -27.27
C VAL A 339 -12.45 -24.60 -26.75
N GLU A 340 -12.84 -25.57 -25.91
CA GLU A 340 -14.17 -25.62 -25.29
C GLU A 340 -14.45 -24.37 -24.44
N LEU A 341 -13.46 -23.90 -23.68
CA LEU A 341 -13.59 -22.68 -22.89
C LEU A 341 -13.91 -21.47 -23.78
N VAL A 342 -13.15 -21.30 -24.87
CA VAL A 342 -13.31 -20.17 -25.78
C VAL A 342 -14.64 -20.24 -26.53
N GLU A 343 -15.06 -21.43 -26.97
CA GLU A 343 -16.37 -21.63 -27.61
C GLU A 343 -17.51 -21.22 -26.66
N GLN A 344 -17.47 -21.65 -25.40
CA GLN A 344 -18.51 -21.28 -24.43
C GLN A 344 -18.50 -19.80 -24.01
N LEU A 345 -17.35 -19.11 -24.11
CA LEU A 345 -17.27 -17.67 -23.82
C LEU A 345 -17.73 -16.78 -24.98
N THR A 346 -17.80 -17.33 -26.19
CA THR A 346 -18.12 -16.59 -27.43
C THR A 346 -19.51 -16.90 -27.99
N THR A 347 -20.16 -17.93 -27.46
CA THR A 347 -21.57 -18.27 -27.70
C THR A 347 -22.45 -17.53 -26.70
#